data_AF-A0AAV0XV85-F1
#
_entry.id   AF-A0AAV0XV85-F1
#
_cell.length_a   1.000
_cell.length_b   1.000
_cell.length_c   1.000
_cell.angle_alpha   90.00
_cell.angle_beta   90.00
_cell.angle_gamma   90.00
#
_symmetry.space_group_name_H-M   'P 1'
#
loop_
_entity.id
_entity.type
_entity.pdbx_description
1 polymer ?
#
loop_
_entity_poly.entity_id
_entity_poly.type
_entity_poly.pdbx_seq_one_letter_code
_entity_poly.pdbx_strand_id
1 'polypeptide(L)'
;MEFTFKEILMYYMNKKYVLQTPLGELNPEDHENILPGKQIYVGYKLSTYLSSRVITSRQDLLSEFKTKCTEFYMVSCSQIKKRYNFSDTVLPLIRMLTPSVAVSFNKREEYPSICNLASQLPRIICENQFQLIEDQWRQLPLVNISKDIIKDEDPDKFWTYLKHLESGQFSELASFCLSVMSLPHSNAQCERIFSKMNRIKTKSRNRLITSTVSATLMTSECIKEHGRGICVDFVPSKEMFDRMCSNNLYPKTDLIDTYDFILKD
;
A
#
# COMPACT_ATOMS: atom_id res chain seq x y z
N MET A 1 -1.28 -10.32 -2.95
CA MET A 1 -1.17 -9.91 -4.37
C MET A 1 -0.77 -11.07 -5.28
N GLU A 2 0.24 -11.87 -4.91
CA GLU A 2 0.67 -13.06 -5.68
C GLU A 2 -0.47 -14.02 -6.05
N PHE A 3 -1.31 -14.39 -5.08
CA PHE A 3 -2.47 -15.27 -5.32
C PHE A 3 -3.40 -14.71 -6.39
N THR A 4 -3.83 -13.45 -6.22
CA THR A 4 -4.71 -12.76 -7.17
C THR A 4 -4.08 -12.62 -8.55
N PHE A 5 -2.78 -12.35 -8.63
CA PHE A 5 -2.07 -12.26 -9.91
C PHE A 5 -2.06 -13.62 -10.64
N LYS A 6 -1.73 -14.71 -9.94
CA LYS A 6 -1.81 -16.08 -10.50
C LYS A 6 -3.23 -16.41 -10.94
N GLU A 7 -4.21 -16.07 -10.12
CA GLU A 7 -5.62 -16.33 -10.41
C GLU A 7 -6.06 -15.69 -11.74
N ILE A 8 -5.76 -14.40 -11.93
CA ILE A 8 -6.13 -13.68 -13.16
C ILE A 8 -5.39 -14.24 -14.38
N LEU A 9 -4.10 -14.56 -14.25
CA LEU A 9 -3.34 -15.21 -15.33
C LEU A 9 -3.98 -16.54 -15.76
N MET A 10 -4.43 -17.34 -14.79
CA MET A 10 -5.11 -18.62 -15.06
C MET A 10 -6.48 -18.46 -15.76
N TYR A 11 -7.04 -17.24 -15.85
CA TYR A 11 -8.27 -17.01 -16.60
C TYR A 11 -8.06 -17.06 -18.11
N TYR A 12 -6.86 -16.79 -18.61
CA TYR A 12 -6.61 -16.73 -20.06
C TYR A 12 -5.31 -17.40 -20.52
N MET A 13 -4.42 -17.79 -19.61
CA MET A 13 -3.18 -18.51 -19.91
C MET A 13 -3.23 -19.97 -19.48
N ASN A 14 -2.32 -20.76 -20.03
CA ASN A 14 -2.12 -22.16 -19.67
C ASN A 14 -1.76 -22.28 -18.18
N LYS A 15 -2.57 -23.05 -17.44
CA LYS A 15 -2.39 -23.26 -16.00
C LYS A 15 -1.04 -23.89 -15.65
N LYS A 16 -0.52 -24.79 -16.48
CA LYS A 16 0.79 -25.42 -16.24
C LYS A 16 1.90 -24.38 -16.29
N TYR A 17 1.89 -23.53 -17.32
CA TYR A 17 2.83 -22.42 -17.46
C TYR A 17 2.78 -21.48 -16.24
N VAL A 18 1.59 -21.06 -15.82
CA VAL A 18 1.40 -20.15 -14.67
C VAL A 18 1.88 -20.74 -13.34
N LEU A 19 1.69 -22.06 -13.13
CA LEU A 19 2.04 -22.72 -11.87
C LEU A 19 3.52 -23.13 -11.79
N GLN A 20 4.15 -23.43 -12.92
CA GLN A 20 5.53 -23.92 -12.98
C GLN A 20 6.56 -22.80 -13.14
N THR A 21 6.16 -21.64 -13.67
CA THR A 21 7.07 -20.52 -13.91
C THR A 21 7.12 -19.59 -12.69
N PRO A 22 8.30 -19.15 -12.26
CA PRO A 22 8.44 -18.12 -11.23
C PRO A 22 7.66 -16.83 -11.58
N LEU A 23 7.06 -16.19 -10.57
CA LEU A 23 6.19 -15.04 -10.78
C LEU A 23 6.86 -13.86 -11.47
N GLY A 24 8.14 -13.62 -11.18
CA GLY A 24 8.92 -12.56 -11.82
C GLY A 24 9.15 -12.79 -13.32
N GLU A 25 9.21 -14.05 -13.75
CA GLU A 25 9.53 -14.46 -15.12
C GLU A 25 8.29 -14.58 -16.01
N LEU A 26 7.11 -14.81 -15.42
CA LEU A 26 5.85 -14.92 -16.15
C LEU A 26 5.60 -13.73 -17.07
N ASN A 27 5.46 -13.98 -18.37
CA ASN A 27 5.12 -12.95 -19.34
C ASN A 27 3.60 -12.98 -19.61
N PRO A 28 2.82 -11.96 -19.18
CA PRO A 28 1.37 -11.92 -19.41
C PRO A 28 0.98 -11.85 -20.89
N GLU A 29 1.93 -11.48 -21.76
CA GLU A 29 1.73 -11.26 -23.20
C GLU A 29 2.28 -12.40 -24.05
N ASP A 30 2.68 -13.52 -23.43
CA ASP A 30 3.20 -14.68 -24.14
C ASP A 30 2.09 -15.42 -24.91
N HIS A 31 2.02 -15.15 -26.21
CA HIS A 31 1.03 -15.71 -27.12
C HIS A 31 1.08 -17.24 -27.25
N GLU A 32 2.22 -17.89 -26.98
CA GLU A 32 2.31 -19.36 -27.02
C GLU A 32 1.58 -20.02 -25.86
N ASN A 33 1.50 -19.30 -24.73
CA ASN A 33 0.87 -19.77 -23.50
C ASN A 33 -0.53 -19.20 -23.27
N ILE A 34 -1.06 -18.38 -24.18
CA ILE A 34 -2.46 -17.95 -24.16
C ILE A 34 -3.37 -19.10 -24.63
N LEU A 35 -4.50 -19.30 -23.94
CA LEU A 35 -5.41 -20.39 -24.23
C LEU A 35 -5.97 -20.30 -25.66
N PRO A 36 -5.86 -21.37 -26.47
CA PRO A 36 -6.32 -21.37 -27.84
C PRO A 36 -7.85 -21.24 -27.93
N GLY A 37 -8.34 -20.63 -29.00
CA GLY A 37 -9.78 -20.49 -29.24
C GLY A 37 -10.50 -19.55 -28.26
N LYS A 38 -9.76 -18.68 -27.55
CA LYS A 38 -10.29 -17.72 -26.58
C LYS A 38 -11.12 -18.42 -25.49
N GLN A 39 -10.68 -19.60 -25.06
CA GLN A 39 -11.25 -20.35 -23.93
C GLN A 39 -10.87 -19.66 -22.62
N ILE A 40 -11.40 -18.46 -22.42
CA ILE A 40 -11.14 -17.64 -21.24
C ILE A 40 -12.21 -17.84 -20.18
N TYR A 41 -11.82 -17.73 -18.92
CA TYR A 41 -12.75 -17.67 -17.81
C TYR A 41 -13.31 -16.26 -17.67
N VAL A 42 -14.62 -16.12 -17.76
CA VAL A 42 -15.35 -14.83 -17.63
C VAL A 42 -16.35 -14.84 -16.47
N GLY A 43 -16.30 -15.87 -15.62
CA GLY A 43 -17.25 -16.08 -14.53
C GLY A 43 -18.50 -16.87 -14.92
N TYR A 44 -19.19 -17.41 -13.92
CA TYR A 44 -20.38 -18.27 -14.12
C TYR A 44 -21.54 -17.54 -14.79
N LYS A 45 -21.97 -16.40 -14.23
CA LYS A 45 -23.14 -15.64 -14.73
C LYS A 45 -23.00 -15.28 -16.20
N LEU A 46 -21.82 -14.78 -16.58
CA LEU A 46 -21.54 -14.38 -17.95
C LEU A 46 -21.42 -15.61 -18.86
N SER A 47 -20.75 -16.69 -18.42
CA SER A 47 -20.69 -17.95 -19.18
C SER A 47 -22.09 -18.51 -19.48
N THR A 48 -23.03 -18.46 -18.52
CA THR A 48 -24.42 -18.89 -18.71
C THR A 48 -25.12 -18.00 -19.75
N TYR A 49 -24.94 -16.68 -19.65
CA TYR A 49 -25.54 -15.74 -20.61
C TYR A 49 -25.00 -15.93 -22.03
N LEU A 50 -23.68 -16.10 -22.18
CA LEU A 50 -23.01 -16.34 -23.46
C LEU A 50 -23.44 -17.68 -24.11
N SER A 51 -23.96 -18.62 -23.32
CA SER A 51 -24.48 -19.90 -23.81
C SER A 51 -25.93 -19.82 -24.31
N SER A 52 -26.57 -18.65 -24.17
CA SER A 52 -27.93 -18.43 -24.67
C SER A 52 -27.98 -18.49 -26.20
N ARG A 53 -29.07 -19.09 -26.74
CA ARG A 53 -29.24 -19.28 -28.20
C ARG A 53 -29.18 -17.98 -29.00
N VAL A 54 -29.57 -16.86 -28.40
CA VAL A 54 -29.53 -15.53 -29.02
C VAL A 54 -28.08 -15.12 -29.32
N ILE A 55 -27.14 -15.41 -28.41
CA ILE A 55 -25.74 -15.01 -28.54
C ILE A 55 -24.95 -16.01 -29.38
N THR A 56 -25.18 -17.31 -29.21
CA THR A 56 -24.49 -18.37 -29.97
C THR A 56 -24.78 -18.29 -31.48
N SER A 57 -25.86 -17.60 -31.89
CA SER A 57 -26.18 -17.37 -33.30
C SER A 57 -25.15 -16.49 -34.03
N ARG A 58 -24.39 -15.66 -33.29
CA ARG A 58 -23.39 -14.71 -33.81
C ARG A 58 -22.01 -15.01 -33.26
N GLN A 59 -21.40 -16.08 -33.79
CA GLN A 59 -20.09 -16.55 -33.35
C GLN A 59 -18.97 -15.53 -33.59
N ASP A 60 -19.12 -14.65 -34.59
CA ASP A 60 -18.23 -13.53 -34.89
C ASP A 60 -18.12 -12.57 -33.70
N LEU A 61 -19.26 -12.06 -33.21
CA LEU A 61 -19.33 -11.13 -32.08
C LEU A 61 -18.89 -11.80 -30.77
N LEU A 62 -19.24 -13.07 -30.57
CA LEU A 62 -18.78 -13.84 -29.41
C LEU A 62 -17.25 -13.95 -29.40
N SER A 63 -16.65 -14.17 -30.57
CA SER A 63 -15.21 -14.25 -30.70
C SER A 63 -14.56 -12.90 -30.43
N GLU A 64 -15.12 -11.80 -30.94
CA GLU A 64 -14.61 -10.45 -30.71
C GLU A 64 -14.68 -10.08 -29.22
N PHE A 65 -15.83 -10.33 -28.59
CA PHE A 65 -16.01 -10.14 -27.14
C PHE A 65 -14.94 -10.88 -26.33
N LYS A 66 -14.73 -12.17 -26.61
CA LYS A 66 -13.70 -12.95 -25.93
C LYS A 66 -12.29 -12.43 -26.17
N THR A 67 -12.00 -11.89 -27.37
CA THR A 67 -10.73 -11.20 -27.64
C THR A 67 -10.58 -9.99 -26.73
N LYS A 68 -11.61 -9.13 -26.64
CA LYS A 68 -11.57 -7.95 -25.78
C LYS A 68 -11.40 -8.29 -24.31
N CYS A 69 -12.04 -9.36 -23.83
CA CYS A 69 -11.81 -9.85 -22.47
C CYS A 69 -10.37 -10.37 -22.28
N THR A 70 -9.81 -11.07 -23.27
CA THR A 70 -8.41 -11.54 -23.21
C THR A 70 -7.45 -10.36 -23.17
N GLU A 71 -7.62 -9.37 -24.05
CA GLU A 71 -6.86 -8.12 -24.07
C GLU A 71 -6.95 -7.40 -22.72
N PHE A 72 -8.15 -7.34 -22.13
CA PHE A 72 -8.36 -6.74 -20.82
C PHE A 72 -7.58 -7.46 -19.71
N TYR A 73 -7.60 -8.79 -19.66
CA TYR A 73 -6.82 -9.56 -18.68
C TYR A 73 -5.32 -9.41 -18.90
N MET A 74 -4.86 -9.47 -20.14
CA MET A 74 -3.46 -9.23 -20.50
C MET A 74 -2.98 -7.87 -20.00
N VAL A 75 -3.68 -6.79 -20.37
CA VAL A 75 -3.33 -5.43 -19.93
C VAL A 75 -3.37 -5.33 -18.41
N SER A 76 -4.38 -5.92 -17.75
CA SER A 76 -4.48 -5.91 -16.29
C SER A 76 -3.26 -6.56 -15.63
N CYS A 77 -2.87 -7.77 -16.07
CA CYS A 77 -1.70 -8.47 -15.56
C CYS A 77 -0.39 -7.72 -15.87
N SER A 78 -0.22 -7.18 -17.07
CA SER A 78 0.95 -6.35 -17.41
C SER A 78 1.05 -5.10 -16.54
N GLN A 79 -0.08 -4.46 -16.23
CA GLN A 79 -0.12 -3.29 -15.35
C GLN A 79 0.14 -3.64 -13.87
N ILE A 80 -0.27 -4.82 -13.40
CA ILE A 80 0.10 -5.34 -12.07
C ILE A 80 1.60 -5.59 -12.02
N LYS A 81 2.16 -6.33 -12.99
CA LYS A 81 3.60 -6.64 -13.06
C LYS A 81 4.48 -5.38 -13.16
N LYS A 82 3.99 -4.32 -13.80
CA LYS A 82 4.66 -3.01 -13.85
C LYS A 82 4.72 -2.28 -12.50
N ARG A 83 3.72 -2.48 -11.62
CA ARG A 83 3.61 -1.77 -10.34
C ARG A 83 4.09 -2.57 -9.14
N TYR A 84 4.07 -3.91 -9.26
CA TYR A 84 4.48 -4.81 -8.21
C TYR A 84 5.69 -5.62 -8.66
N ASN A 85 6.80 -5.46 -7.94
CA ASN A 85 8.00 -6.26 -8.17
C ASN A 85 7.82 -7.65 -7.55
N PHE A 86 7.48 -8.64 -8.38
CA PHE A 86 7.35 -10.05 -7.93
C PHE A 86 8.70 -10.73 -7.64
N SER A 87 9.82 -10.08 -7.97
CA SER A 87 11.16 -10.54 -7.61
C SER A 87 11.72 -9.79 -6.39
N ASP A 88 10.88 -9.05 -5.68
CA ASP A 88 11.29 -8.33 -4.48
C ASP A 88 11.60 -9.29 -3.32
N THR A 89 12.78 -9.12 -2.72
CA THR A 89 13.27 -9.97 -1.63
C THR A 89 12.76 -9.52 -0.27
N VAL A 90 12.35 -8.25 -0.12
CA VAL A 90 12.00 -7.64 1.18
C VAL A 90 10.54 -7.91 1.52
N LEU A 91 9.61 -7.72 0.58
CA LEU A 91 8.17 -7.88 0.81
C LEU A 91 7.78 -9.27 1.36
N PRO A 92 8.35 -10.40 0.87
CA PRO A 92 8.09 -11.70 1.47
C PRO A 92 8.61 -11.80 2.91
N LEU A 93 9.78 -11.23 3.20
CA LEU A 93 10.40 -11.25 4.52
C LEU A 93 9.62 -10.42 5.55
N ILE A 94 8.95 -9.34 5.15
CA ILE A 94 8.13 -8.52 6.06
C ILE A 94 7.03 -9.35 6.76
N ARG A 95 6.59 -10.48 6.18
CA ARG A 95 5.63 -11.38 6.83
C ARG A 95 6.09 -11.89 8.19
N MET A 96 7.40 -11.98 8.40
CA MET A 96 7.97 -12.37 9.70
C MET A 96 7.63 -11.40 10.83
N LEU A 97 7.32 -10.14 10.51
CA LEU A 97 6.95 -9.11 11.48
C LEU A 97 5.51 -9.25 11.98
N THR A 98 4.74 -10.18 11.42
CA THR A 98 3.38 -10.50 11.88
C THR A 98 3.45 -11.12 13.29
N PRO A 99 2.68 -10.64 14.29
CA PRO A 99 2.75 -11.14 15.67
C PRO A 99 2.65 -12.67 15.79
N SER A 100 1.70 -13.29 15.08
CA SER A 100 1.55 -14.76 15.09
C SER A 100 2.78 -15.50 14.54
N VAL A 101 3.48 -14.91 13.57
CA VAL A 101 4.70 -15.47 12.96
C VAL A 101 5.91 -15.20 13.86
N ALA A 102 6.02 -13.99 14.41
CA ALA A 102 7.12 -13.54 15.25
C ALA A 102 7.23 -14.35 16.55
N VAL A 103 6.12 -14.76 17.16
CA VAL A 103 6.11 -15.52 18.43
C VAL A 103 6.13 -17.04 18.20
N SER A 104 5.89 -17.52 16.99
CA SER A 104 5.79 -18.96 16.71
C SER A 104 7.16 -19.64 16.55
N PHE A 105 7.40 -20.69 17.33
CA PHE A 105 8.55 -21.59 17.15
C PHE A 105 8.56 -22.27 15.78
N ASN A 106 7.40 -22.78 15.33
CA ASN A 106 7.30 -23.51 14.06
C ASN A 106 7.67 -22.62 12.86
N LYS A 107 7.44 -21.31 12.96
CA LYS A 107 7.77 -20.35 11.91
C LYS A 107 9.24 -19.95 11.87
N ARG A 108 10.06 -20.37 12.84
CA ARG A 108 11.51 -20.15 12.81
C ARG A 108 12.23 -21.02 11.78
N GLU A 109 11.66 -22.14 11.35
CA GLU A 109 12.20 -22.90 10.23
C GLU A 109 12.10 -22.12 8.91
N GLU A 110 10.99 -21.37 8.73
CA GLU A 110 10.74 -20.53 7.56
C GLU A 110 11.48 -19.18 7.64
N TYR A 111 11.56 -18.59 8.85
CA TYR A 111 12.21 -17.31 9.12
C TYR A 111 13.26 -17.45 10.25
N PRO A 112 14.43 -18.04 9.95
CA PRO A 112 15.42 -18.39 10.98
C PRO A 112 16.13 -17.17 11.58
N SER A 113 16.32 -16.11 10.80
CA SER A 113 17.07 -14.92 11.21
C SER A 113 16.41 -13.64 10.73
N ILE A 114 16.33 -12.66 11.61
CA ILE A 114 15.86 -11.31 11.31
C ILE A 114 16.92 -10.52 10.51
N CYS A 115 18.19 -10.92 10.57
CA CYS A 115 19.27 -10.33 9.79
C CYS A 115 19.08 -10.49 8.28
N ASN A 116 18.34 -11.50 7.82
CA ASN A 116 17.97 -11.64 6.42
C ASN A 116 17.17 -10.43 5.91
N LEU A 117 16.34 -9.85 6.77
CA LEU A 117 15.61 -8.62 6.49
C LEU A 117 16.47 -7.38 6.75
N ALA A 118 17.20 -7.33 7.87
CA ALA A 118 18.02 -6.18 8.25
C ALA A 118 19.12 -5.86 7.23
N SER A 119 19.77 -6.89 6.66
CA SER A 119 20.80 -6.74 5.62
C SER A 119 20.28 -6.08 4.34
N GLN A 120 18.99 -6.22 4.03
CA GLN A 120 18.35 -5.56 2.88
C GLN A 120 17.98 -4.10 3.17
N LEU A 121 18.04 -3.68 4.44
CA LEU A 121 17.60 -2.36 4.91
C LEU A 121 18.72 -1.61 5.67
N PRO A 122 19.89 -1.35 5.03
CA PRO A 122 21.06 -0.75 5.69
C PRO A 122 20.84 0.70 6.15
N ARG A 123 19.77 1.36 5.68
CA ARG A 123 19.41 2.72 6.12
C ARG A 123 18.69 2.75 7.46
N ILE A 124 18.17 1.61 7.93
CA ILE A 124 17.40 1.54 9.17
C ILE A 124 18.28 1.10 10.34
N ILE A 125 19.18 0.13 10.12
CA ILE A 125 20.07 -0.39 11.17
C ILE A 125 21.53 -0.36 10.70
N CYS A 126 22.44 -0.06 11.63
CA CYS A 126 23.88 -0.24 11.48
C CYS A 126 24.33 -1.67 11.87
N GLU A 127 25.34 -2.21 11.21
CA GLU A 127 25.83 -3.59 11.41
C GLU A 127 26.16 -3.93 12.88
N ASN A 128 26.59 -2.94 13.67
CA ASN A 128 26.88 -3.10 15.09
C ASN A 128 25.68 -3.53 15.95
N GLN A 129 24.44 -3.32 15.47
CA GLN A 129 23.21 -3.70 16.17
C GLN A 129 22.65 -5.05 15.70
N PHE A 130 23.23 -5.68 14.68
CA PHE A 130 22.69 -6.93 14.11
C PHE A 130 22.69 -8.06 15.13
N GLN A 131 23.79 -8.22 15.88
CA GLN A 131 23.91 -9.26 16.90
C GLN A 131 22.83 -9.12 17.98
N LEU A 132 22.65 -7.90 18.49
CA LEU A 132 21.67 -7.62 19.54
C LEU A 132 20.23 -7.91 19.07
N ILE A 133 19.88 -7.47 17.86
CA ILE A 133 18.53 -7.67 17.30
C ILE A 133 18.27 -9.15 16.99
N GLU A 134 19.28 -9.88 16.51
CA GLU A 134 19.21 -11.32 16.28
C GLU A 134 19.01 -12.10 17.58
N ASP A 135 19.74 -11.74 18.65
CA ASP A 135 19.60 -12.38 19.97
C ASP A 135 18.20 -12.15 20.54
N GLN A 136 17.68 -10.91 20.45
CA GLN A 136 16.31 -10.57 20.84
C GLN A 136 15.27 -11.35 20.01
N TRP A 137 15.49 -11.49 18.71
CA TRP A 137 14.60 -12.25 17.82
C TRP A 137 14.53 -13.73 18.17
N ARG A 138 15.67 -14.33 18.56
CA ARG A 138 15.75 -15.74 19.00
C ARG A 138 15.08 -15.97 20.35
N GLN A 139 15.14 -14.98 21.24
CA GLN A 139 14.53 -15.06 22.57
C GLN A 139 13.01 -14.82 22.54
N LEU A 140 12.50 -14.10 21.54
CA LEU A 140 11.09 -13.69 21.48
C LEU A 140 10.08 -14.85 21.67
N PRO A 141 10.24 -16.04 21.06
CA PRO A 141 9.31 -17.16 21.26
C PRO A 141 9.34 -17.77 22.67
N LEU A 142 10.42 -17.55 23.44
CA LEU A 142 10.56 -18.06 24.81
C LEU A 142 9.74 -17.24 25.82
N VAL A 143 9.31 -16.05 25.44
CA VAL A 143 8.54 -15.17 26.32
C VAL A 143 7.05 -15.50 26.22
N ASN A 144 6.42 -15.68 27.39
CA ASN A 144 4.98 -15.92 27.46
C ASN A 144 4.23 -14.59 27.25
N ILE A 145 3.85 -14.30 26.01
CA ILE A 145 3.08 -13.13 25.64
C ILE A 145 1.58 -13.48 25.68
N SER A 146 0.76 -12.62 26.28
CA SER A 146 -0.69 -12.84 26.31
C SER A 146 -1.28 -12.92 24.90
N LYS A 147 -2.15 -13.92 24.67
CA LYS A 147 -2.85 -14.11 23.40
C LYS A 147 -3.69 -12.90 23.00
N ASP A 148 -4.11 -12.08 23.96
CA ASP A 148 -4.89 -10.86 23.69
C ASP A 148 -4.11 -9.78 22.93
N ILE A 149 -2.77 -9.84 22.99
CA ILE A 149 -1.84 -8.91 22.35
C ILE A 149 -1.33 -9.47 21.02
N ILE A 150 -1.36 -10.79 20.84
CA ILE A 150 -0.99 -11.47 19.58
C ILE A 150 -2.17 -11.38 18.61
N LYS A 151 -2.42 -10.16 18.13
CA LYS A 151 -3.44 -9.87 17.12
C LYS A 151 -2.76 -9.42 15.85
N ASP A 152 -2.95 -10.20 14.78
CA ASP A 152 -2.37 -9.92 13.47
C ASP A 152 -2.98 -8.67 12.80
N GLU A 153 -4.11 -8.19 13.30
CA GLU A 153 -4.77 -6.97 12.84
C GLU A 153 -4.02 -5.69 13.21
N ASP A 154 -3.30 -5.69 14.34
CA ASP A 154 -2.60 -4.53 14.89
C ASP A 154 -1.12 -4.86 15.21
N PRO A 155 -0.30 -5.17 14.19
CA PRO A 155 1.11 -5.53 14.40
C PRO A 155 1.93 -4.40 15.02
N ASP A 156 1.55 -3.14 14.78
CA ASP A 156 2.16 -1.94 15.36
C ASP A 156 1.97 -1.86 16.88
N LYS A 157 0.77 -2.18 17.37
CA LYS A 157 0.49 -2.23 18.82
C LYS A 157 1.29 -3.32 19.50
N PHE A 158 1.43 -4.48 18.86
CA PHE A 158 2.25 -5.58 19.36
C PHE A 158 3.73 -5.18 19.53
N TRP A 159 4.35 -4.61 18.49
CA TRP A 159 5.75 -4.17 18.58
C TRP A 159 5.92 -3.00 19.56
N THR A 160 4.95 -2.10 19.65
CA THR A 160 4.96 -1.02 20.65
C THR A 160 4.89 -1.58 22.08
N TYR A 161 4.05 -2.59 22.32
CA TYR A 161 3.99 -3.27 23.62
C TYR A 161 5.32 -3.91 23.98
N LEU A 162 5.96 -4.63 23.04
CA LEU A 162 7.28 -5.24 23.26
C LEU A 162 8.37 -4.20 23.56
N LYS A 163 8.30 -3.02 22.93
CA LYS A 163 9.24 -1.92 23.19
C LYS A 163 9.15 -1.41 24.63
N HIS A 164 7.96 -1.40 25.21
CA HIS A 164 7.68 -0.86 26.54
C HIS A 164 7.61 -1.92 27.64
N LEU A 165 7.96 -3.17 27.34
CA LEU A 165 8.04 -4.22 28.35
C LEU A 165 9.06 -3.81 29.42
N GLU A 166 8.69 -3.95 30.71
CA GLU A 166 9.46 -3.41 31.86
C GLU A 166 10.93 -3.85 31.91
N SER A 167 11.27 -4.96 31.25
CA SER A 167 12.62 -5.49 31.17
C SER A 167 13.50 -4.84 30.08
N GLY A 168 12.92 -4.04 29.17
CA GLY A 168 13.63 -3.45 28.03
C GLY A 168 14.24 -4.46 27.04
N GLN A 169 13.94 -5.76 27.22
CA GLN A 169 14.65 -6.86 26.56
C GLN A 169 14.49 -6.89 25.04
N PHE A 170 13.46 -6.24 24.48
CA PHE A 170 13.15 -6.26 23.04
C PHE A 170 13.13 -4.87 22.42
N SER A 171 13.73 -3.87 23.07
CA SER A 171 13.54 -2.47 22.70
C SER A 171 14.09 -2.14 21.30
N GLU A 172 15.25 -2.71 20.95
CA GLU A 172 15.95 -2.51 19.68
C GLU A 172 15.28 -3.29 18.55
N LEU A 173 14.91 -4.55 18.80
CA LEU A 173 14.12 -5.34 17.86
C LEU A 173 12.79 -4.65 17.55
N ALA A 174 12.06 -4.22 18.57
CA ALA A 174 10.79 -3.53 18.38
C ALA A 174 10.96 -2.20 17.62
N SER A 175 11.99 -1.41 17.95
CA SER A 175 12.29 -0.17 17.23
C SER A 175 12.61 -0.43 15.76
N PHE A 176 13.36 -1.51 15.47
CA PHE A 176 13.61 -1.93 14.10
C PHE A 176 12.32 -2.32 13.38
N CYS A 177 11.53 -3.23 13.95
CA CYS A 177 10.28 -3.69 13.35
C CYS A 177 9.33 -2.53 13.05
N LEU A 178 9.15 -1.60 13.99
CA LEU A 178 8.36 -0.39 13.79
C LEU A 178 8.91 0.50 12.68
N SER A 179 10.24 0.62 12.58
CA SER A 179 10.88 1.39 11.51
C SER A 179 10.66 0.75 10.14
N VAL A 180 10.79 -0.57 10.03
CA VAL A 180 10.49 -1.30 8.78
C VAL A 180 9.02 -1.13 8.39
N MET A 181 8.11 -1.24 9.35
CA MET A 181 6.67 -1.09 9.12
C MET A 181 6.26 0.34 8.77
N SER A 182 7.07 1.34 9.14
CA SER A 182 6.86 2.74 8.75
C SER A 182 7.21 3.02 7.28
N LEU A 183 7.89 2.09 6.60
CA LEU A 183 8.23 2.25 5.20
C LEU A 183 6.95 2.22 4.33
N PRO A 184 6.80 3.19 3.41
CA PRO A 184 5.67 3.20 2.50
C PRO A 184 5.78 2.02 1.53
N HIS A 185 4.87 1.06 1.65
CA HIS A 185 4.81 -0.12 0.78
C HIS A 185 4.04 0.12 -0.53
N SER A 186 3.38 1.27 -0.70
CA SER A 186 2.69 1.62 -1.94
C SER A 186 2.52 3.13 -2.13
N ASN A 187 2.50 3.56 -3.40
CA ASN A 187 2.21 4.95 -3.77
C ASN A 187 0.71 5.29 -3.74
N ALA A 188 -0.17 4.31 -3.48
CA ALA A 188 -1.62 4.50 -3.53
C ALA A 188 -2.10 5.58 -2.53
N GLN A 189 -1.45 5.70 -1.38
CA GLN A 189 -1.78 6.75 -0.41
C GLN A 189 -1.37 8.14 -0.93
N CYS A 190 -0.20 8.25 -1.57
CA CYS A 190 0.22 9.49 -2.25
C CYS A 190 -0.74 9.86 -3.38
N GLU A 191 -1.16 8.90 -4.21
CA GLU A 191 -2.14 9.12 -5.29
C GLU A 191 -3.50 9.59 -4.75
N ARG A 192 -3.96 9.05 -3.61
CA ARG A 192 -5.17 9.56 -2.94
C ARG A 192 -5.02 11.03 -2.52
N ILE A 193 -3.86 11.42 -1.99
CA ILE A 193 -3.57 12.82 -1.65
C ILE A 193 -3.52 13.68 -2.91
N PHE A 194 -2.92 13.21 -4.02
CA PHE A 194 -2.92 13.94 -5.29
C PHE A 194 -4.33 14.09 -5.90
N SER A 195 -5.20 13.09 -5.73
CA SER A 195 -6.60 13.22 -6.12
C SER A 195 -7.32 14.30 -5.31
N LYS A 196 -7.10 14.36 -3.99
CA LYS A 196 -7.61 15.46 -3.14
C LYS A 196 -7.03 16.81 -3.56
N MET A 197 -5.74 16.84 -3.89
CA MET A 197 -5.06 18.03 -4.39
C MET A 197 -5.72 18.58 -5.67
N ASN A 198 -6.04 17.70 -6.61
CA ASN A 198 -6.74 18.06 -7.85
C ASN A 198 -8.17 18.55 -7.61
N ARG A 199 -8.82 18.15 -6.51
CA ARG A 199 -10.12 18.71 -6.08
C ARG A 199 -9.99 20.10 -5.47
N ILE A 200 -8.89 20.38 -4.78
CA ILE A 200 -8.60 21.71 -4.19
C ILE A 200 -8.20 22.70 -5.30
N LYS A 201 -7.32 22.28 -6.22
CA LYS A 201 -6.86 23.08 -7.36
C LYS A 201 -7.65 22.71 -8.61
N THR A 202 -8.83 23.32 -8.76
CA THR A 202 -9.64 23.14 -9.97
C THR A 202 -9.15 24.04 -11.11
N LYS A 203 -9.64 23.78 -12.33
CA LYS A 203 -9.31 24.62 -13.50
C LYS A 203 -9.71 26.08 -13.33
N SER A 204 -10.81 26.36 -12.61
CA SER A 204 -11.26 27.72 -12.28
C SER A 204 -10.55 28.32 -11.07
N ARG A 205 -10.05 27.50 -10.14
CA ARG A 205 -9.34 27.91 -8.91
C ARG A 205 -7.90 27.39 -8.91
N ASN A 206 -7.11 27.81 -9.92
CA ASN A 206 -5.74 27.34 -10.13
C ASN A 206 -4.67 28.22 -9.45
N ARG A 207 -4.98 29.49 -9.14
CA ARG A 207 -4.07 30.47 -8.50
C ARG A 207 -4.12 30.41 -6.97
N LEU A 208 -3.80 29.25 -6.39
CA LEU A 208 -3.62 29.12 -4.94
C LEU A 208 -2.14 29.02 -4.61
N ILE A 209 -1.70 29.83 -3.63
CA ILE A 209 -0.37 29.72 -3.05
C ILE A 209 -0.20 28.36 -2.35
N THR A 210 1.03 27.85 -2.32
CA THR A 210 1.35 26.51 -1.78
C THR A 210 0.95 26.35 -0.33
N SER A 211 1.11 27.38 0.50
CA SER A 211 0.70 27.39 1.91
C SER A 211 -0.80 27.21 2.06
N THR A 212 -1.62 27.93 1.29
CA THR A 212 -3.09 27.79 1.31
C THR A 212 -3.53 26.39 0.87
N VAL A 213 -2.88 25.85 -0.15
CA VAL A 213 -3.17 24.50 -0.64
C VAL A 213 -2.85 23.44 0.42
N SER A 214 -1.66 23.53 1.04
CA SER A 214 -1.23 22.65 2.12
C SER A 214 -2.16 22.77 3.34
N ALA A 215 -2.48 23.99 3.76
CA ALA A 215 -3.39 24.25 4.87
C ALA A 215 -4.78 23.65 4.60
N THR A 216 -5.34 23.85 3.40
CA THR A 216 -6.65 23.29 3.02
C THR A 216 -6.65 21.76 3.08
N LEU A 217 -5.56 21.14 2.59
CA LEU A 217 -5.41 19.68 2.66
C LEU A 217 -5.36 19.21 4.12
N MET A 218 -4.50 19.80 4.95
CA MET A 218 -4.33 19.44 6.37
C MET A 218 -5.63 19.64 7.15
N THR A 219 -6.35 20.75 6.94
CA THR A 219 -7.66 20.99 7.54
C THR A 219 -8.66 19.92 7.13
N SER A 220 -8.67 19.50 5.86
CA SER A 220 -9.59 18.45 5.38
C SER A 220 -9.32 17.08 6.02
N GLU A 221 -8.06 16.73 6.26
CA GLU A 221 -7.72 15.50 7.00
C GLU A 221 -8.08 15.62 8.48
N CYS A 222 -7.80 16.77 9.11
CA CYS A 222 -8.13 17.01 10.51
C CYS A 222 -9.64 16.89 10.77
N ILE A 223 -10.48 17.49 9.91
CA ILE A 223 -11.95 17.35 9.99
C ILE A 223 -12.37 15.89 9.78
N LYS A 224 -11.70 15.16 8.90
CA LYS A 224 -12.00 13.74 8.67
C LYS A 224 -11.73 12.89 9.92
N GLU A 225 -10.62 13.12 10.61
CA GLU A 225 -10.24 12.40 11.82
C GLU A 225 -11.11 12.77 13.03
N HIS A 226 -11.36 14.07 13.25
CA HIS A 226 -12.02 14.57 14.46
C HIS A 226 -13.54 14.75 14.31
N GLY A 227 -14.04 14.93 13.09
CA GLY A 227 -15.46 15.19 12.78
C GLY A 227 -16.22 13.99 12.23
N ARG A 228 -15.77 12.74 12.49
CA ARG A 228 -16.36 11.51 11.93
C ARG A 228 -16.62 11.57 10.41
N GLY A 229 -15.79 12.32 9.68
CA GLY A 229 -15.89 12.49 8.23
C GLY A 229 -16.87 13.57 7.72
N ILE A 230 -17.52 14.35 8.58
CA ILE A 230 -18.47 15.41 8.19
C ILE A 230 -18.11 16.73 8.89
N CYS A 231 -18.20 17.86 8.18
CA CYS A 231 -17.89 19.17 8.77
C CYS A 231 -18.89 19.64 9.83
N VAL A 232 -20.12 19.10 9.80
CA VAL A 232 -21.21 19.44 10.72
C VAL A 232 -20.91 18.97 12.14
N ASP A 233 -20.27 17.80 12.26
CA ASP A 233 -19.94 17.19 13.55
C ASP A 233 -18.56 17.62 14.07
N PHE A 234 -17.85 18.46 13.31
CA PHE A 234 -16.54 18.96 13.72
C PHE A 234 -16.69 20.03 14.79
N VAL A 235 -16.27 19.70 16.00
CA VAL A 235 -16.19 20.65 17.12
C VAL A 235 -14.73 21.11 17.26
N PRO A 236 -14.41 22.39 16.98
CA PRO A 236 -13.06 22.89 17.14
C PRO A 236 -12.61 22.84 18.62
N SER A 237 -11.33 22.57 18.86
CA SER A 237 -10.78 22.62 20.22
C SER A 237 -10.63 24.07 20.71
N LYS A 238 -10.55 24.26 22.03
CA LYS A 238 -10.31 25.59 22.62
C LYS A 238 -9.04 26.26 22.06
N GLU A 239 -7.98 25.48 21.84
CA GLU A 239 -6.74 25.96 21.23
C GLU A 239 -6.93 26.47 19.80
N MET A 240 -7.86 25.89 19.02
CA MET A 240 -8.17 26.39 17.68
C MET A 240 -8.86 27.74 17.74
N PHE A 241 -9.74 27.96 18.73
CA PHE A 241 -10.37 29.27 18.95
C PHE A 241 -9.36 30.32 19.39
N ASP A 242 -8.45 29.97 20.30
CA ASP A 242 -7.41 30.89 20.78
C ASP A 242 -6.44 31.33 19.67
N ARG A 243 -6.26 30.48 18.64
CA ARG A 243 -5.44 30.81 17.46
C ARG A 243 -6.20 31.61 16.39
N MET A 244 -7.52 31.70 16.47
CA MET A 244 -8.38 32.48 15.55
C MET A 244 -8.49 33.96 15.96
N CYS A 245 -7.40 34.56 16.43
CA CYS A 245 -7.34 35.98 16.74
C CYS A 245 -6.82 36.80 15.55
N SER A 246 -7.29 38.05 15.41
CA SER A 246 -6.88 38.96 14.33
C SER A 246 -5.37 39.13 14.21
N ASN A 247 -4.65 39.13 15.32
CA ASN A 247 -3.18 39.26 15.35
C ASN A 247 -2.47 38.08 14.67
N ASN A 248 -3.07 36.88 14.67
CA ASN A 248 -2.49 35.67 14.11
C ASN A 248 -2.95 35.42 12.67
N LEU A 249 -4.19 35.79 12.34
CA LEU A 249 -4.75 35.66 10.99
C LEU A 249 -4.26 36.74 10.04
N TYR A 250 -4.03 37.95 10.55
CA TYR A 250 -3.54 39.10 9.81
C TYR A 250 -2.30 39.65 10.51
N PRO A 251 -1.18 38.92 10.48
CA PRO A 251 0.07 39.48 10.99
C PRO A 251 0.34 40.77 10.23
N LYS A 252 0.62 41.85 10.97
CA LYS A 252 1.03 43.14 10.40
C LYS A 252 2.45 43.02 9.86
N THR A 253 2.61 42.23 8.81
CA THR A 253 3.82 42.23 8.01
C THR A 253 3.57 43.25 6.91
N ASP A 254 4.33 44.34 6.90
CA ASP A 254 4.41 45.23 5.76
C ASP A 254 4.94 44.42 4.58
N LEU A 255 4.03 43.81 3.81
CA LEU A 255 4.32 43.25 2.50
C LEU A 255 4.60 44.42 1.58
N ILE A 256 5.85 44.90 1.61
CA ILE A 256 6.43 45.61 0.48
C ILE A 256 6.57 44.57 -0.62
N ASP A 257 5.46 44.30 -1.31
CA ASP A 257 5.47 43.68 -2.62
C ASP A 257 6.10 44.70 -3.59
N THR A 258 7.44 44.74 -3.65
CA THR A 258 8.13 45.28 -4.84
C THR A 258 7.89 44.32 -5.99
N TYR A 259 6.67 44.35 -6.55
CA TYR A 259 6.48 43.99 -7.95
C TYR A 259 6.91 45.20 -8.77
N ASP A 260 8.18 45.20 -9.21
CA ASP A 260 8.61 46.04 -10.32
C ASP A 260 7.79 45.62 -11.55
N PHE A 261 6.66 46.30 -11.76
CA PHE A 261 6.00 46.32 -13.06
C PHE A 261 6.89 47.11 -14.02
N ILE A 262 7.87 46.44 -14.62
CA ILE A 262 8.50 46.96 -15.83
C ILE A 262 7.45 46.85 -16.95
N LEU A 263 6.69 47.92 -17.13
CA LEU A 263 5.99 48.18 -18.38
C LEU A 263 7.08 48.48 -19.42
N LYS A 264 7.31 47.53 -20.33
CA LYS A 264 7.97 47.84 -21.60
C LYS A 264 6.89 48.40 -22.53
N ASP A 265 6.98 49.70 -22.79
CA ASP A 265 6.42 50.33 -23.99
C ASP A 265 7.06 49.75 -25.26
#